data_AF-A0A949IN91-F1
#
_entry.id   AF-A0A949IN91-F1
#
_cell.length_a   1.000
_cell.length_b   1.000
_cell.length_c   1.000
_cell.angle_alpha   90.00
_cell.angle_beta   90.00
_cell.angle_gamma   90.00
#
_symmetry.space_group_name_H-M   'P 1'
#
loop_
_entity.id
_entity.type
_entity.pdbx_description
1 polymer ?
#
loop_
_entity_poly.entity_id
_entity_poly.type
_entity_poly.pdbx_seq_one_letter_code
_entity_poly.pdbx_strand_id
1 'polypeptide(L)'
;AKWSLDDEIEAHLKTAGLKIDAQNASGWTPLHAAAAMGRVKAVEALARLYDAKARAALTAEEYRASYNGHIVVYAAGLDAAGIARARLTQDRGASPALRQSLLRCAELSAF
;
A
#
# COMPACT_ATOMS: atom_id res chain seq x y z
N ALA A 1 14.07 0.67 0.09
CA ALA A 1 13.56 0.26 1.42
C ALA A 1 12.49 -0.80 1.23
N LYS A 2 12.66 -1.96 1.85
CA LYS A 2 11.71 -3.08 1.83
C LYS A 2 10.82 -2.91 3.07
N TRP A 3 9.71 -2.19 2.92
CA TRP A 3 8.79 -1.82 3.99
C TRP A 3 8.00 -3.05 4.49
N SER A 4 8.68 -3.98 5.18
CA SER A 4 8.13 -5.31 5.45
C SER A 4 7.36 -5.43 6.77
N LEU A 5 7.53 -4.51 7.74
CA LEU A 5 6.91 -4.62 9.06
C LEU A 5 6.06 -3.40 9.45
N ASP A 6 5.01 -3.66 10.25
CA ASP A 6 4.06 -2.65 10.78
C ASP A 6 4.76 -1.67 11.71
N ASP A 7 5.68 -2.19 12.53
CA ASP A 7 6.40 -1.42 13.55
C ASP A 7 7.33 -0.37 12.95
N GLU A 8 7.91 -0.64 11.77
CA GLU A 8 8.74 0.35 11.08
C GLU A 8 7.88 1.54 10.64
N ILE A 9 6.69 1.32 10.07
CA ILE A 9 5.85 2.43 9.59
C ILE A 9 5.39 3.30 10.78
N GLU A 10 4.95 2.69 11.89
CA GLU A 10 4.53 3.44 13.08
C GLU A 10 5.70 4.14 13.80
N ALA A 11 6.85 3.49 13.92
CA ALA A 11 8.04 4.09 14.54
C ALA A 11 8.63 5.22 13.70
N HIS A 12 8.62 5.09 12.37
CA HIS A 12 9.06 6.13 11.44
C HIS A 12 8.08 7.32 11.42
N LEU A 13 6.78 7.10 11.66
CA LEU A 13 5.79 8.18 11.80
C LEU A 13 6.07 9.07 13.02
N LYS A 14 6.62 8.49 14.09
CA LYS A 14 6.94 9.20 15.35
C LYS A 14 8.27 9.95 15.30
N THR A 15 9.18 9.61 14.39
CA THR A 15 10.49 10.25 14.27
C THR A 15 10.43 11.40 13.26
N ALA A 16 10.26 12.61 13.78
CA ALA A 16 10.11 13.85 13.03
C ALA A 16 11.19 14.03 11.93
N GLY A 17 10.75 14.25 10.69
CA GLY A 17 11.59 14.72 9.57
C GLY A 17 11.73 13.74 8.39
N LEU A 18 11.26 12.50 8.51
CA LEU A 18 11.27 11.56 7.39
C LEU A 18 10.15 11.88 6.40
N LYS A 19 10.52 11.95 5.12
CA LYS A 19 9.60 12.17 4.00
C LYS A 19 8.77 10.90 3.77
N ILE A 20 7.67 10.78 4.52
CA ILE A 20 6.81 9.58 4.54
C ILE A 20 6.07 9.32 3.23
N ASP A 21 6.03 10.31 2.33
CA ASP A 21 5.45 10.26 0.99
C ASP A 21 6.47 9.95 -0.12
N ALA A 22 7.73 9.72 0.23
CA ALA A 22 8.76 9.44 -0.76
C ALA A 22 8.48 8.14 -1.53
N GLN A 23 8.56 8.23 -2.86
CA GLN A 23 8.54 7.07 -3.74
C GLN A 23 9.92 6.41 -3.76
N ASN A 24 9.94 5.07 -3.76
CA ASN A 24 11.15 4.32 -4.08
C ASN A 24 11.39 4.28 -5.61
N ALA A 25 12.44 3.57 -6.05
CA ALA A 25 12.81 3.45 -7.46
C ALA A 25 11.70 2.89 -8.37
N SER A 26 10.79 2.08 -7.83
CA SER A 26 9.66 1.51 -8.57
C SER A 26 8.37 2.34 -8.44
N GLY A 27 8.46 3.55 -7.88
CA GLY A 27 7.33 4.45 -7.66
C GLY A 27 6.47 4.12 -6.44
N TRP A 28 6.89 3.19 -5.57
CA TRP A 28 6.11 2.82 -4.38
C TRP A 28 6.32 3.80 -3.24
N THR A 29 5.22 4.32 -2.70
CA THR A 29 5.16 5.02 -1.41
C THR A 29 4.82 4.05 -0.28
N PRO A 30 5.06 4.41 0.99
CA PRO A 30 4.53 3.66 2.14
C PRO A 30 3.02 3.38 2.08
N LEU A 31 2.22 4.27 1.48
CA LEU A 31 0.78 4.05 1.30
C LEU A 31 0.49 2.87 0.36
N HIS A 32 1.24 2.69 -0.73
CA HIS A 32 1.13 1.51 -1.60
C HIS A 32 1.43 0.22 -0.84
N ALA A 33 2.46 0.22 0.00
CA ALA A 33 2.82 -0.93 0.83
C ALA A 33 1.73 -1.28 1.84
N ALA A 34 1.20 -0.28 2.55
CA ALA A 34 0.10 -0.47 3.49
C ALA A 34 -1.16 -1.02 2.80
N ALA A 35 -1.50 -0.51 1.61
CA ALA A 35 -2.61 -1.00 0.81
C ALA A 35 -2.40 -2.45 0.33
N ALA A 36 -1.20 -2.79 -0.17
CA ALA A 36 -0.86 -4.14 -0.62
C ALA A 36 -0.95 -5.20 0.49
N MET A 37 -0.66 -4.78 1.73
CA MET A 37 -0.73 -5.65 2.91
C MET A 37 -2.10 -5.65 3.61
N GLY A 38 -3.07 -4.86 3.14
CA GLY A 38 -4.37 -4.73 3.79
C GLY A 38 -4.29 -4.12 5.19
N ARG A 39 -3.34 -3.21 5.43
CA ARG A 39 -3.12 -2.56 6.73
C ARG A 39 -3.98 -1.31 6.87
N VAL A 40 -5.28 -1.50 7.15
CA VAL A 40 -6.29 -0.42 7.18
C VAL A 40 -5.85 0.77 8.04
N LYS A 41 -5.39 0.53 9.27
CA LYS A 41 -4.97 1.60 10.19
C LYS A 41 -3.77 2.39 9.65
N ALA A 42 -2.81 1.72 9.02
CA ALA A 42 -1.67 2.37 8.40
C ALA A 42 -2.10 3.19 7.18
N VAL A 43 -3.02 2.67 6.35
CA VAL A 43 -3.61 3.42 5.23
C VAL A 43 -4.33 4.68 5.73
N GLU A 44 -5.16 4.57 6.78
CA GLU A 44 -5.87 5.73 7.36
C GLU A 44 -4.89 6.78 7.92
N ALA A 45 -3.87 6.34 8.65
CA ALA A 45 -2.87 7.25 9.22
C ALA A 45 -2.05 7.95 8.11
N LEU A 46 -1.54 7.20 7.15
CA LEU A 46 -0.75 7.73 6.04
C LEU A 46 -1.58 8.65 5.14
N ALA A 47 -2.82 8.27 4.80
CA ALA A 47 -3.71 9.09 3.97
C ALA A 47 -4.00 10.46 4.59
N ARG A 48 -4.07 10.56 5.93
CA ARG A 48 -4.25 11.84 6.65
C ARG A 48 -3.01 12.71 6.64
N LEU A 49 -1.83 12.11 6.56
CA LEU A 49 -0.56 12.83 6.61
C LEU A 49 -0.04 13.19 5.21
N TYR A 50 -0.47 12.47 4.18
CA TYR A 50 -0.10 12.71 2.80
C TYR A 50 -0.85 13.91 2.22
N ASP A 51 -0.16 14.72 1.43
CA ASP A 51 -0.81 15.70 0.58
C ASP A 51 -1.56 15.02 -0.60
N ALA A 52 -2.31 15.82 -1.37
CA ALA A 52 -3.09 15.30 -2.50
C ALA A 52 -2.20 14.64 -3.58
N LYS A 53 -0.98 15.17 -3.79
CA LYS A 53 -0.06 14.64 -4.81
C LYS A 53 0.50 13.29 -4.37
N ALA A 54 0.88 13.17 -3.11
CA ALA A 54 1.40 11.95 -2.52
C ALA A 54 0.35 10.82 -2.49
N ARG A 55 -0.93 11.16 -2.22
CA ARG A 55 -2.04 10.19 -2.28
C ARG A 55 -2.29 9.68 -3.69
N ALA A 56 -2.15 10.55 -4.69
CA ALA A 56 -2.30 10.22 -6.11
C ALA A 56 -1.02 9.69 -6.76
N ALA A 57 0.03 9.38 -5.98
CA ALA A 57 1.26 8.82 -6.52
C ALA A 57 0.98 7.47 -7.20
N LEU A 58 1.58 7.26 -8.36
CA LEU A 58 1.42 6.04 -9.15
C LEU A 58 2.70 5.21 -9.13
N THR A 59 2.56 3.89 -9.16
CA THR A 59 3.67 2.98 -9.44
C THR A 59 4.30 3.30 -10.79
N ALA A 60 5.64 3.25 -10.87
CA ALA A 60 6.37 3.55 -12.10
C ALA A 60 6.64 2.29 -12.94
N GLU A 61 6.69 1.13 -12.30
CA GLU A 61 7.10 -0.13 -12.90
C GLU A 61 6.18 -1.28 -12.47
N GLU A 62 6.22 -2.38 -13.22
CA GLU A 62 5.59 -3.62 -12.77
C GLU A 62 6.29 -4.14 -11.51
N TYR A 63 5.52 -4.51 -10.49
CA TYR A 63 6.04 -5.09 -9.26
C TYR A 63 5.41 -6.45 -8.99
N ARG A 64 6.23 -7.46 -8.75
CA ARG A 64 5.77 -8.83 -8.44
C ARG A 64 6.05 -9.16 -6.99
N ALA A 65 5.05 -9.66 -6.30
CA ALA A 65 5.17 -10.11 -4.92
C ALA A 65 4.50 -11.46 -4.73
N SER A 66 5.15 -12.35 -3.98
CA SER A 66 4.57 -13.62 -3.56
C SER A 66 3.97 -13.47 -2.18
N TYR A 67 2.73 -13.93 -2.02
CA TYR A 67 2.04 -13.94 -0.75
C TYR A 67 1.34 -15.29 -0.58
N ASN A 68 1.58 -15.96 0.55
CA ASN A 68 0.98 -17.27 0.84
C ASN A 68 1.13 -18.29 -0.31
N GLY A 69 2.24 -18.22 -1.07
CA GLY A 69 2.49 -19.09 -2.22
C GLY A 69 1.82 -18.64 -3.54
N HIS A 70 1.08 -17.53 -3.54
CA HIS A 70 0.47 -16.94 -4.73
C HIS A 70 1.22 -15.69 -5.18
N ILE A 71 1.62 -15.68 -6.46
CA ILE A 71 2.24 -14.52 -7.08
C ILE A 71 1.14 -13.52 -7.45
N VAL A 72 1.31 -12.28 -6.99
CA VAL A 72 0.53 -11.12 -7.39
C VAL A 72 1.42 -10.17 -8.18
N VAL A 73 0.88 -9.68 -9.29
CA VAL A 73 1.53 -8.75 -10.20
C VAL A 73 0.79 -7.41 -10.13
N TYR A 74 1.52 -6.36 -9.77
CA TYR A 74 1.02 -5.00 -9.79
C TYR A 74 1.55 -4.31 -11.03
N ALA A 75 0.66 -3.83 -11.88
CA ALA A 75 1.04 -3.04 -13.04
C ALA A 75 1.65 -1.69 -12.63
N ALA A 76 2.38 -1.07 -13.56
CA ALA A 76 2.68 0.35 -13.47
C ALA A 76 1.40 1.18 -13.57
N GLY A 77 1.43 2.41 -13.07
CA GLY A 77 0.30 3.34 -13.13
C GLY A 77 -0.81 3.06 -12.10
N LEU A 78 -0.53 2.28 -11.06
CA LEU A 78 -1.49 2.02 -9.98
C LEU A 78 -1.22 2.95 -8.80
N ASP A 79 -2.27 3.56 -8.27
CA ASP A 79 -2.26 4.20 -6.96
C ASP A 79 -2.46 3.16 -5.84
N ALA A 80 -2.50 3.61 -4.59
CA ALA A 80 -2.70 2.73 -3.44
C ALA A 80 -4.04 1.96 -3.50
N ALA A 81 -5.13 2.59 -3.97
CA ALA A 81 -6.40 1.90 -4.19
C ALA A 81 -6.28 0.80 -5.25
N GLY A 82 -5.63 1.10 -6.36
CA GLY A 82 -5.35 0.19 -7.47
C GLY A 82 -4.55 -1.02 -7.00
N ILE A 83 -3.55 -0.81 -6.14
CA ILE A 83 -2.79 -1.90 -5.50
C ILE A 83 -3.69 -2.79 -4.64
N ALA A 84 -4.53 -2.22 -3.76
CA ALA A 84 -5.44 -3.01 -2.94
C ALA A 84 -6.45 -3.82 -3.79
N ARG A 85 -6.97 -3.23 -4.87
CA ARG A 85 -7.86 -3.90 -5.82
C ARG A 85 -7.17 -5.02 -6.58
N ALA A 86 -5.97 -4.76 -7.10
CA ALA A 86 -5.17 -5.75 -7.81
C ALA A 86 -4.82 -6.95 -6.92
N ARG A 87 -4.57 -6.70 -5.63
CA ARG A 87 -4.35 -7.75 -4.64
C ARG A 87 -5.61 -8.58 -4.40
N LEU A 88 -6.76 -7.94 -4.25
CA LEU A 88 -8.05 -8.60 -4.04
C LEU A 88 -8.45 -9.53 -5.20
N THR A 89 -8.15 -9.13 -6.43
CA THR A 89 -8.50 -9.91 -7.64
C THR A 89 -7.56 -11.10 -7.86
N GLN A 90 -6.27 -10.95 -7.57
CA GLN A 90 -5.25 -11.96 -7.85
C GLN A 90 -5.07 -12.96 -6.71
N ASP A 91 -5.19 -12.52 -5.45
CA ASP A 91 -5.05 -13.42 -4.30
C ASP A 91 -6.37 -14.12 -3.96
N ARG A 92 -6.63 -15.25 -4.61
CA ARG A 92 -7.78 -16.11 -4.27
C ARG A 92 -7.62 -16.82 -2.94
N GLY A 93 -6.39 -16.95 -2.42
CA GLY A 93 -6.08 -17.57 -1.13
C GLY A 93 -6.16 -16.61 0.06
N ALA A 94 -6.43 -15.32 -0.17
CA ALA A 94 -6.59 -14.33 0.90
C ALA A 94 -7.73 -14.72 1.83
N SER A 95 -7.45 -14.75 3.14
CA SER A 95 -8.47 -15.01 4.17
C SER A 95 -9.61 -13.98 4.10
N PRO A 96 -10.83 -14.33 4.55
CA PRO A 96 -11.96 -13.39 4.54
C PRO A 96 -11.65 -12.06 5.25
N ALA A 97 -10.92 -12.11 6.37
CA ALA A 97 -10.48 -10.92 7.09
C ALA A 97 -9.55 -10.04 6.24
N LEU A 98 -8.56 -10.63 5.56
CA LEU A 98 -7.67 -9.87 4.68
C LEU A 98 -8.42 -9.27 3.48
N ARG A 99 -9.38 -10.00 2.90
CA ARG A 99 -10.22 -9.47 1.81
C ARG A 99 -11.03 -8.25 2.26
N GLN A 100 -11.62 -8.29 3.45
CA GLN A 100 -12.32 -7.13 4.02
C GLN A 100 -11.38 -5.94 4.23
N SER A 101 -10.18 -6.19 4.76
CA SER A 101 -9.19 -5.12 4.93
C SER A 101 -8.75 -4.51 3.60
N LEU A 102 -8.51 -5.31 2.56
CA LEU A 102 -8.16 -4.82 1.22
C LEU A 102 -9.28 -4.01 0.58
N LEU A 103 -10.55 -4.44 0.73
CA LEU A 103 -11.71 -3.67 0.31
C LEU A 103 -11.73 -2.31 1.00
N ARG A 104 -11.53 -2.28 2.32
CA ARG A 104 -11.50 -1.04 3.09
C ARG A 104 -10.37 -0.11 2.64
N CYS A 105 -9.16 -0.63 2.40
CA CYS A 105 -8.04 0.16 1.88
C CYS A 105 -8.36 0.76 0.50
N ALA A 106 -9.03 0.00 -0.38
CA ALA A 106 -9.44 0.47 -1.71
C ALA A 106 -10.51 1.56 -1.67
N GLU A 107 -11.34 1.62 -0.62
CA GLU A 107 -12.32 2.68 -0.40
C GLU A 107 -11.69 3.95 0.19
N LEU A 108 -10.78 3.79 1.15
CA LEU A 108 -10.15 4.90 1.86
C LEU A 108 -9.23 5.75 0.98
N SER A 109 -8.66 5.15 -0.05
CA SER A 109 -7.75 5.85 -0.96
C SER A 109 -8.48 6.60 -2.09
N ALA A 110 -9.83 6.65 -2.06
CA ALA A 110 -10.65 7.37 -3.02
C ALA A 110 -10.97 8.83 -2.60
N PHE A 111 -10.45 9.29 -1.46
CA PHE A 111 -10.62 10.65 -0.91
C PHE A 111 -9.32 11.45 -0.96
#